data_AF-A0A9Y2L1E3-F1
#
_entry.id   AF-A0A9Y2L1E3-F1
#
_cell.length_a   1.000
_cell.length_b   1.000
_cell.length_c   1.000
_cell.angle_alpha   90.00
_cell.angle_beta   90.00
_cell.angle_gamma   90.00
#
_symmetry.space_group_name_H-M   'P 1'
#
loop_
_entity.id
_entity.type
_entity.pdbx_description
1 polymer ?
#
loop_
_entity_poly.entity_id
_entity_poly.type
_entity_poly.pdbx_seq_one_letter_code
_entity_poly.pdbx_strand_id
1 'polypeptide(L)'
;MIELESNLSKKYRHSLVDWWQNRYCDCLVRYQGKVWFVKKQGIADIRRNLLASLLGGKLANVAQVHCLDKADFSALKNCGITLPESSNFLNTCLVRFAPDYNIWELPKKTLESAMAAEIVFSIWIRRRDAHSYNRNFKNGIPVFYDHQTAFLGEKKLREIDYFFRTGPGPGYAGLWRLDVGDHIEIDTDSLRSQERERFCGCNHYVALPIRDTNIFHQELNSMVEEIAAIPKADIRWSVKKARFSFFEQSAVIRFLQENQKQLSKDVDLLRSNLKSKNG
;
A
#
# COMPACT_ATOMS: atom_id res chain seq x y z
N MET A 1 -17.15 -12.74 -15.12
CA MET A 1 -16.25 -13.81 -15.58
C MET A 1 -14.82 -13.32 -15.38
N ILE A 2 -13.90 -14.18 -14.89
CA ILE A 2 -12.46 -13.89 -14.90
C ILE A 2 -11.91 -14.37 -16.24
N GLU A 3 -11.14 -13.53 -16.91
CA GLU A 3 -10.57 -13.82 -18.23
C GLU A 3 -9.06 -13.59 -18.20
N LEU A 4 -8.30 -14.51 -18.78
CA LEU A 4 -6.90 -14.28 -19.10
C LEU A 4 -6.83 -13.43 -20.37
N GLU A 5 -5.98 -12.43 -20.37
CA GLU A 5 -5.66 -11.67 -21.58
C GLU A 5 -4.15 -11.75 -21.79
N SER A 6 -3.74 -12.54 -22.78
CA SER A 6 -2.35 -12.91 -23.06
C SER A 6 -1.41 -11.71 -23.28
N ASN A 7 -1.97 -10.55 -23.62
CA ASN A 7 -1.22 -9.32 -23.84
C ASN A 7 -1.07 -8.43 -22.59
N LEU A 8 -1.80 -8.68 -21.48
CA LEU A 8 -1.73 -7.82 -20.29
C LEU A 8 -0.33 -7.79 -19.68
N SER A 9 0.26 -8.98 -19.48
CA SER A 9 1.61 -9.07 -18.90
C SER A 9 2.68 -8.47 -19.79
N LYS A 10 2.50 -8.53 -21.13
CA LYS A 10 3.41 -7.88 -22.08
C LYS A 10 3.25 -6.35 -22.01
N LYS A 11 2.02 -5.86 -22.01
CA LYS A 11 1.68 -4.43 -21.91
C LYS A 11 2.22 -3.79 -20.63
N TYR A 12 2.13 -4.50 -19.50
CA TYR A 12 2.47 -3.98 -18.18
C TYR A 12 3.74 -4.57 -17.57
N ARG A 13 4.61 -5.13 -18.42
CA ARG A 13 5.81 -5.88 -18.00
C ARG A 13 6.70 -5.12 -17.01
N HIS A 14 6.79 -3.81 -17.16
CA HIS A 14 7.62 -2.93 -16.34
C HIS A 14 7.07 -2.74 -14.91
N SER A 15 5.74 -2.68 -14.78
CA SER A 15 5.07 -2.52 -13.49
C SER A 15 5.01 -3.83 -12.67
N LEU A 16 5.27 -4.98 -13.29
CA LEU A 16 5.20 -6.34 -12.69
C LEU A 16 6.56 -6.82 -12.16
N VAL A 17 7.27 -5.96 -11.45
CA VAL A 17 8.62 -6.22 -10.91
C VAL A 17 8.63 -5.93 -9.41
N ASP A 18 9.13 -6.87 -8.60
CA ASP A 18 9.32 -6.66 -7.16
C ASP A 18 10.66 -5.97 -6.84
N TRP A 19 10.89 -5.71 -5.55
CA TRP A 19 12.13 -5.15 -5.03
C TRP A 19 13.38 -5.95 -5.47
N TRP A 20 13.25 -7.27 -5.56
CA TRP A 20 14.31 -8.22 -5.89
C TRP A 20 14.44 -8.49 -7.39
N GLN A 21 13.73 -7.71 -8.22
CA GLN A 21 13.67 -7.84 -9.68
C GLN A 21 13.04 -9.14 -10.19
N ASN A 22 12.34 -9.88 -9.33
CA ASN A 22 11.52 -10.99 -9.77
C ASN A 22 10.34 -10.44 -10.56
N ARG A 23 10.08 -11.05 -11.72
CA ARG A 23 8.98 -10.65 -12.60
C ARG A 23 7.76 -11.53 -12.37
N TYR A 24 6.59 -10.91 -12.17
CA TYR A 24 5.31 -11.59 -12.01
C TYR A 24 4.56 -11.74 -13.34
N CYS A 25 5.20 -12.36 -14.33
CA CYS A 25 4.75 -12.37 -15.73
C CYS A 25 3.39 -13.07 -15.99
N ASP A 26 2.84 -13.81 -15.04
CA ASP A 26 1.62 -14.63 -15.20
C ASP A 26 0.48 -14.25 -14.25
N CYS A 27 0.59 -13.09 -13.57
CA CYS A 27 -0.28 -12.77 -12.44
C CYS A 27 -1.40 -11.75 -12.77
N LEU A 28 -1.67 -11.42 -14.04
CA LEU A 28 -2.71 -10.46 -14.41
C LEU A 28 -3.95 -11.10 -15.05
N VAL A 29 -5.13 -10.67 -14.62
CA VAL A 29 -6.44 -11.08 -15.16
C VAL A 29 -7.36 -9.90 -15.38
N ARG A 30 -8.37 -10.08 -16.24
CA ARG A 30 -9.51 -9.18 -16.33
C ARG A 30 -10.70 -9.75 -15.54
N TYR A 31 -11.30 -8.94 -14.69
CA TYR A 31 -12.50 -9.28 -13.94
C TYR A 31 -13.38 -8.04 -13.82
N GLN A 32 -14.65 -8.14 -14.21
CA GLN A 32 -15.60 -7.02 -14.21
C GLN A 32 -15.08 -5.78 -14.98
N GLY A 33 -14.51 -6.00 -16.17
CA GLY A 33 -13.99 -4.94 -17.05
C GLY A 33 -12.68 -4.31 -16.57
N LYS A 34 -12.12 -4.79 -15.46
CA LYS A 34 -11.01 -4.21 -14.72
C LYS A 34 -9.81 -5.18 -14.72
N VAL A 35 -8.57 -4.68 -14.80
CA VAL A 35 -7.33 -5.47 -14.63
C VAL A 35 -6.97 -5.68 -13.15
N TRP A 36 -6.62 -6.92 -12.80
CA TRP A 36 -6.26 -7.30 -11.44
C TRP A 36 -5.00 -8.14 -11.39
N PHE A 37 -4.24 -7.97 -10.33
CA PHE A 37 -3.11 -8.80 -9.95
C PHE A 37 -3.54 -9.93 -9.02
N VAL A 38 -3.17 -11.16 -9.34
CA VAL A 38 -3.48 -12.36 -8.56
C VAL A 38 -2.45 -12.51 -7.45
N LYS A 39 -2.88 -12.33 -6.21
CA LYS A 39 -2.04 -12.54 -5.03
C LYS A 39 -2.29 -13.94 -4.47
N LYS A 40 -1.30 -14.82 -4.66
CA LYS A 40 -1.29 -16.23 -4.24
C LYS A 40 -0.67 -16.44 -2.85
N GLN A 41 -0.97 -17.57 -2.22
CA GLN A 41 -0.38 -17.97 -0.93
C GLN A 41 1.17 -18.02 -1.03
N GLY A 42 1.85 -17.60 0.04
CA GLY A 42 3.32 -17.46 0.09
C GLY A 42 3.84 -16.05 -0.18
N ILE A 43 3.00 -15.17 -0.74
CA ILE A 43 3.37 -13.79 -1.07
C ILE A 43 2.91 -12.78 0.01
N ALA A 44 1.84 -13.05 0.78
CA ALA A 44 1.46 -12.28 1.98
C ALA A 44 0.23 -12.88 2.69
N ASP A 45 -0.06 -12.40 3.91
CA ASP A 45 -1.38 -12.52 4.54
C ASP A 45 -2.43 -11.68 3.78
N ILE A 46 -3.34 -12.32 3.05
CA ILE A 46 -4.38 -11.65 2.27
C ILE A 46 -5.33 -10.80 3.14
N ARG A 47 -5.51 -11.17 4.42
CA ARG A 47 -6.44 -10.51 5.34
C ARG A 47 -6.00 -9.08 5.63
N ARG A 48 -4.68 -8.84 5.68
CA ARG A 48 -4.12 -7.49 5.85
C ARG A 48 -4.33 -6.63 4.61
N ASN A 49 -4.15 -7.19 3.42
CA ASN A 49 -4.43 -6.47 2.18
C ASN A 49 -5.92 -6.11 2.09
N LEU A 50 -6.80 -7.05 2.42
CA LEU A 50 -8.25 -6.80 2.48
C LEU A 50 -8.58 -5.72 3.53
N LEU A 51 -8.05 -5.81 4.75
CA LEU A 51 -8.30 -4.81 5.79
C LEU A 51 -7.82 -3.42 5.37
N ALA A 52 -6.62 -3.32 4.79
CA ALA A 52 -6.11 -2.07 4.26
C ALA A 52 -7.01 -1.50 3.16
N SER A 53 -7.53 -2.34 2.25
CA SER A 53 -8.47 -1.89 1.23
C SER A 53 -9.81 -1.41 1.81
N LEU A 54 -10.33 -2.09 2.83
CA LEU A 54 -11.58 -1.70 3.50
C LEU A 54 -11.46 -0.38 4.25
N LEU A 55 -10.33 -0.14 4.92
CA LEU A 55 -10.08 1.08 5.69
C LEU A 55 -9.60 2.23 4.80
N GLY A 56 -8.61 1.98 3.95
CA GLY A 56 -7.89 2.99 3.17
C GLY A 56 -8.47 3.25 1.79
N GLY A 57 -9.28 2.34 1.22
CA GLY A 57 -9.75 2.46 -0.17
C GLY A 57 -10.57 3.73 -0.48
N LYS A 58 -11.20 4.32 0.55
CA LYS A 58 -11.94 5.60 0.44
C LYS A 58 -11.16 6.81 0.99
N LEU A 59 -9.97 6.58 1.55
CA LEU A 59 -9.24 7.58 2.32
C LEU A 59 -7.87 7.89 1.70
N ALA A 60 -7.08 6.87 1.45
CA ALA A 60 -5.71 6.98 1.01
C ALA A 60 -5.53 5.93 -0.08
N ASN A 61 -5.47 6.33 -1.36
CA ASN A 61 -5.40 5.54 -2.61
C ASN A 61 -4.88 4.06 -2.51
N VAL A 62 -5.53 3.21 -1.70
CA VAL A 62 -5.19 1.81 -1.48
C VAL A 62 -5.82 1.02 -2.61
N ALA A 63 -5.03 0.15 -3.23
CA ALA A 63 -5.54 -0.78 -4.24
C ALA A 63 -6.70 -1.62 -3.69
N GLN A 64 -7.78 -1.72 -4.47
CA GLN A 64 -8.95 -2.52 -4.12
C GLN A 64 -8.55 -3.99 -4.02
N VAL A 65 -9.16 -4.71 -3.08
CA VAL A 65 -8.95 -6.14 -2.90
C VAL A 65 -10.27 -6.88 -3.06
N HIS A 66 -10.29 -7.85 -3.97
CA HIS A 66 -11.41 -8.77 -4.15
C HIS A 66 -11.02 -10.15 -3.61
N CYS A 67 -11.75 -10.60 -2.59
CA CYS A 67 -11.64 -11.97 -2.10
C CYS A 67 -12.45 -12.89 -2.99
N LEU A 68 -11.83 -13.98 -3.43
CA LEU A 68 -12.46 -14.95 -4.30
C LEU A 68 -13.51 -15.76 -3.52
N ASP A 69 -14.59 -16.09 -4.21
CA ASP A 69 -15.43 -17.22 -3.84
C ASP A 69 -14.99 -18.49 -4.59
N LYS A 70 -15.73 -19.60 -4.42
CA LYS A 70 -15.40 -20.87 -5.08
C LYS A 70 -15.52 -20.78 -6.60
N ALA A 71 -16.47 -20.01 -7.12
CA ALA A 71 -16.71 -19.88 -8.56
C ALA A 71 -15.62 -19.03 -9.20
N ASP A 72 -15.30 -17.88 -8.61
CA ASP A 72 -14.20 -17.01 -9.03
C ASP A 72 -12.87 -17.76 -9.01
N PHE A 73 -12.57 -18.52 -7.94
CA PHE A 73 -11.34 -19.30 -7.86
C PHE A 73 -11.26 -20.43 -8.90
N SER A 74 -12.39 -21.07 -9.22
CA SER A 74 -12.44 -22.08 -10.29
C SER A 74 -12.22 -21.44 -11.66
N ALA A 75 -12.83 -20.29 -11.93
CA ALA A 75 -12.59 -19.53 -13.14
C ALA A 75 -11.11 -19.10 -13.28
N LEU A 76 -10.50 -18.68 -12.16
CA LEU A 76 -9.09 -18.33 -12.10
C LEU A 76 -8.18 -19.51 -12.48
N LYS A 77 -8.46 -20.72 -11.98
CA LYS A 77 -7.71 -21.93 -12.35
C LYS A 77 -7.78 -22.24 -13.85
N ASN A 78 -8.92 -21.96 -14.47
CA ASN A 78 -9.12 -22.18 -15.91
C ASN A 78 -8.43 -21.12 -16.77
N CYS A 79 -7.95 -20.02 -16.18
CA CYS A 79 -7.24 -18.96 -16.90
C CYS A 79 -5.77 -19.29 -17.19
N GLY A 80 -5.25 -20.47 -16.80
CA GLY A 80 -3.86 -20.84 -17.08
C GLY A 80 -2.81 -20.10 -16.23
N ILE A 81 -3.21 -19.55 -15.09
CA ILE A 81 -2.30 -18.92 -14.12
C ILE A 81 -1.67 -19.99 -13.24
N THR A 82 -0.36 -19.87 -13.01
CA THR A 82 0.35 -20.82 -12.14
C THR A 82 0.10 -20.49 -10.68
N LEU A 83 -0.74 -21.32 -10.04
CA LEU A 83 -1.05 -21.27 -8.61
C LEU A 83 -0.29 -22.37 -7.85
N PRO A 84 0.33 -22.06 -6.70
CA PRO A 84 0.84 -23.07 -5.77
C PRO A 84 -0.26 -24.08 -5.40
N GLU A 85 0.10 -25.35 -5.20
CA GLU A 85 -0.86 -26.42 -4.89
C GLU A 85 -1.74 -26.13 -3.67
N SER A 86 -1.18 -25.42 -2.68
CA SER A 86 -1.86 -25.03 -1.45
C SER A 86 -2.86 -23.87 -1.63
N SER A 87 -2.90 -23.25 -2.81
CA SER A 87 -3.78 -22.12 -3.11
C SER A 87 -5.24 -22.55 -3.16
N ASN A 88 -6.10 -21.76 -2.54
CA ASN A 88 -7.55 -21.92 -2.53
C ASN A 88 -8.23 -20.54 -2.44
N PHE A 89 -9.56 -20.52 -2.56
CA PHE A 89 -10.35 -19.29 -2.52
C PHE A 89 -10.27 -18.52 -1.18
N LEU A 90 -9.83 -19.16 -0.10
CA LEU A 90 -9.66 -18.51 1.22
C LEU A 90 -8.30 -17.83 1.39
N ASN A 91 -7.30 -18.16 0.58
CA ASN A 91 -5.94 -17.64 0.71
C ASN A 91 -5.40 -17.01 -0.60
N THR A 92 -6.25 -16.87 -1.60
CA THR A 92 -5.96 -16.20 -2.87
C THR A 92 -6.91 -15.02 -3.04
N CYS A 93 -6.39 -13.87 -3.46
CA CYS A 93 -7.20 -12.69 -3.74
C CYS A 93 -6.74 -11.98 -5.01
N LEU A 94 -7.61 -11.10 -5.52
CA LEU A 94 -7.25 -10.16 -6.57
C LEU A 94 -6.95 -8.80 -5.95
N VAL A 95 -5.84 -8.19 -6.32
CA VAL A 95 -5.49 -6.81 -5.98
C VAL A 95 -5.60 -5.98 -7.25
N ARG A 96 -6.40 -4.92 -7.22
CA ARG A 96 -6.67 -4.10 -8.39
C ARG A 96 -5.37 -3.52 -8.92
N PHE A 97 -5.13 -3.71 -10.21
CA PHE A 97 -3.87 -3.33 -10.81
C PHE A 97 -3.82 -1.80 -10.96
N ALA A 98 -2.93 -1.16 -10.20
CA ALA A 98 -2.85 0.29 -10.06
C ALA A 98 -2.82 1.08 -11.39
N PRO A 99 -2.04 0.68 -12.41
CA PRO A 99 -2.06 1.36 -13.73
C PRO A 99 -3.43 1.39 -14.44
N ASP A 100 -4.36 0.48 -14.09
CA ASP A 100 -5.69 0.37 -14.70
C ASP A 100 -6.76 1.24 -14.01
N TYR A 101 -6.40 2.00 -12.97
CA TYR A 101 -7.29 3.00 -12.38
C TYR A 101 -7.49 4.19 -13.31
N ASN A 102 -8.66 4.82 -13.24
CA ASN A 102 -8.88 6.19 -13.67
C ASN A 102 -8.72 7.14 -12.49
N ILE A 103 -8.33 8.38 -12.76
CA ILE A 103 -8.13 9.39 -11.70
C ILE A 103 -9.41 9.67 -10.90
N TRP A 104 -10.58 9.56 -11.55
CA TRP A 104 -11.89 9.75 -10.92
C TRP A 104 -12.25 8.64 -9.92
N GLU A 105 -11.62 7.46 -10.04
CA GLU A 105 -11.82 6.33 -9.12
C GLU A 105 -11.01 6.50 -7.82
N LEU A 106 -10.06 7.45 -7.78
CA LEU A 106 -9.17 7.65 -6.64
C LEU A 106 -9.74 8.69 -5.66
N PRO A 107 -9.72 8.43 -4.34
CA PRO A 107 -10.18 9.39 -3.34
C PRO A 107 -9.31 10.66 -3.33
N LYS A 108 -7.98 10.51 -3.47
CA LYS A 108 -7.02 11.61 -3.49
C LYS A 108 -6.49 11.81 -4.91
N LYS A 109 -6.73 12.99 -5.47
CA LYS A 109 -6.56 13.27 -6.91
C LYS A 109 -5.32 14.13 -7.24
N THR A 110 -4.63 14.63 -6.23
CA THR A 110 -3.38 15.38 -6.37
C THR A 110 -2.23 14.58 -5.74
N LEU A 111 -1.00 14.88 -6.14
CA LEU A 111 0.17 14.20 -5.62
C LEU A 111 0.29 14.40 -4.11
N GLU A 112 0.19 15.65 -3.66
CA GLU A 112 0.33 16.05 -2.26
C GLU A 112 -0.72 15.36 -1.39
N SER A 113 -1.98 15.38 -1.81
CA SER A 113 -3.07 14.74 -1.08
C SER A 113 -2.90 13.21 -1.03
N ALA A 114 -2.47 12.59 -2.13
CA ALA A 114 -2.26 11.15 -2.18
C ALA A 114 -1.04 10.69 -1.35
N MET A 115 0.06 11.43 -1.39
CA MET A 115 1.26 11.14 -0.59
C MET A 115 1.02 11.39 0.90
N ALA A 116 0.37 12.51 1.26
CA ALA A 116 -0.02 12.77 2.64
C ALA A 116 -0.95 11.66 3.16
N ALA A 117 -1.93 11.25 2.35
CA ALA A 117 -2.83 10.18 2.69
C ALA A 117 -2.14 8.84 2.90
N GLU A 118 -1.22 8.45 2.01
CA GLU A 118 -0.42 7.23 2.17
C GLU A 118 0.37 7.25 3.49
N ILE A 119 1.03 8.37 3.79
CA ILE A 119 1.90 8.50 4.96
C ILE A 119 1.12 8.39 6.26
N VAL A 120 0.06 9.19 6.42
CA VAL A 120 -0.74 9.17 7.65
C VAL A 120 -1.43 7.83 7.81
N PHE A 121 -1.96 7.26 6.71
CA PHE A 121 -2.55 5.92 6.75
C PHE A 121 -1.51 4.86 7.14
N SER A 122 -0.30 4.93 6.59
CA SER A 122 0.80 4.00 6.91
C SER A 122 1.26 4.13 8.37
N ILE A 123 1.28 5.33 8.94
CA ILE A 123 1.53 5.54 10.37
C ILE A 123 0.42 4.89 11.20
N TRP A 124 -0.85 5.17 10.87
CA TRP A 124 -2.00 4.64 11.62
C TRP A 124 -2.00 3.11 11.70
N ILE A 125 -1.68 2.45 10.59
CA ILE A 125 -1.65 0.98 10.52
C ILE A 125 -0.26 0.38 10.80
N ARG A 126 0.76 1.21 11.09
CA ARG A 126 2.18 0.82 11.22
C ARG A 126 2.71 -0.01 10.05
N ARG A 127 2.42 0.41 8.82
CA ARG A 127 2.97 -0.18 7.59
C ARG A 127 4.40 0.29 7.40
N ARG A 128 5.36 -0.63 7.51
CA ARG A 128 6.77 -0.36 7.23
C ARG A 128 7.01 -0.17 5.72
N ASP A 129 6.55 -1.06 4.86
CA ASP A 129 7.01 -1.09 3.46
C ASP A 129 6.35 -0.07 2.50
N ALA A 130 6.42 1.23 2.81
CA ALA A 130 5.95 2.35 1.98
C ALA A 130 6.96 2.80 0.90
N HIS A 131 7.76 1.87 0.38
CA HIS A 131 8.73 2.13 -0.70
C HIS A 131 8.08 2.16 -2.10
N SER A 132 8.80 2.67 -3.09
CA SER A 132 8.34 2.81 -4.49
C SER A 132 7.93 1.48 -5.16
N TYR A 133 8.44 0.34 -4.70
CA TYR A 133 8.02 -0.98 -5.23
C TYR A 133 6.63 -1.42 -4.78
N ASN A 134 6.11 -0.80 -3.71
CA ASN A 134 4.76 -1.01 -3.20
C ASN A 134 3.82 0.16 -3.58
N ARG A 135 4.24 0.92 -4.60
CA ARG A 135 3.51 2.00 -5.24
C ARG A 135 3.54 1.80 -6.75
N ASN A 136 2.48 2.25 -7.40
CA ASN A 136 2.40 2.43 -8.84
C ASN A 136 1.70 3.77 -9.09
N PHE A 137 2.09 4.47 -10.14
CA PHE A 137 1.55 5.79 -10.43
C PHE A 137 0.56 5.74 -11.58
N LYS A 138 -0.60 6.37 -11.38
CA LYS A 138 -1.57 6.67 -12.44
C LYS A 138 -1.55 8.17 -12.69
N ASN A 139 -1.04 8.59 -13.84
CA ASN A 139 -0.94 10.00 -14.21
C ASN A 139 -0.26 10.85 -13.11
N GLY A 140 0.83 10.34 -12.52
CA GLY A 140 1.53 11.00 -11.42
C GLY A 140 0.89 10.85 -10.04
N ILE A 141 -0.28 10.18 -9.92
CA ILE A 141 -0.96 9.96 -8.64
C ILE A 141 -0.65 8.54 -8.13
N PRO A 142 -0.08 8.37 -6.93
CA PRO A 142 0.25 7.06 -6.40
C PRO A 142 -1.01 6.28 -6.01
N VAL A 143 -0.98 4.99 -6.33
CA VAL A 143 -1.84 3.95 -5.77
C VAL A 143 -0.93 2.94 -5.09
N PHE A 144 -1.15 2.72 -3.80
CA PHE A 144 -0.26 1.88 -3.00
C PHE A 144 -0.92 0.56 -2.61
N TYR A 145 -0.08 -0.45 -2.43
CA TYR A 145 -0.50 -1.82 -2.19
C TYR A 145 0.55 -2.52 -1.32
N ASP A 146 0.34 -3.82 -1.11
CA ASP A 146 1.15 -4.68 -0.27
C ASP A 146 1.26 -4.24 1.20
N HIS A 147 0.32 -4.73 2.00
CA HIS A 147 0.15 -4.39 3.41
C HIS A 147 0.57 -5.54 4.34
N GLN A 148 1.51 -6.38 3.89
CA GLN A 148 1.88 -7.61 4.59
C GLN A 148 2.50 -7.37 5.97
N THR A 149 3.31 -6.31 6.11
CA THR A 149 3.99 -5.89 7.34
C THR A 149 3.17 -4.90 8.17
N ALA A 150 1.91 -4.63 7.82
CA ALA A 150 1.05 -3.70 8.56
C ALA A 150 0.25 -4.38 9.69
N PHE A 151 -0.43 -3.56 10.50
CA PHE A 151 -1.28 -3.94 11.62
C PHE A 151 -0.51 -4.69 12.71
N LEU A 152 -0.53 -6.02 12.67
CA LEU A 152 0.18 -6.91 13.59
C LEU A 152 1.15 -7.83 12.86
N GLY A 153 1.50 -7.50 11.60
CA GLY A 153 2.36 -8.30 10.74
C GLY A 153 3.77 -8.52 11.30
N GLU A 154 4.31 -7.53 11.99
CA GLU A 154 5.55 -7.66 12.76
C GLU A 154 5.31 -7.20 14.20
N LYS A 155 5.71 -8.03 15.18
CA LYS A 155 5.53 -7.72 16.61
C LYS A 155 6.21 -6.40 17.00
N LYS A 156 7.39 -6.12 16.45
CA LYS A 156 8.21 -4.96 16.79
C LYS A 156 7.61 -3.64 16.25
N LEU A 157 6.86 -3.66 15.15
CA LEU A 157 6.24 -2.45 14.58
C LEU A 157 5.06 -1.91 15.41
N ARG A 158 4.67 -2.63 16.47
CA ARG A 158 3.69 -2.13 17.44
C ARG A 158 4.26 -0.99 18.29
N GLU A 159 5.59 -0.97 18.47
CA GLU A 159 6.30 0.07 19.21
C GLU A 159 6.63 1.22 18.26
N ILE A 160 6.22 2.44 18.61
CA ILE A 160 6.37 3.61 17.75
C ILE A 160 7.84 3.95 17.47
N ASP A 161 8.69 3.83 18.49
CA ASP A 161 10.13 4.09 18.34
C ASP A 161 10.79 3.10 17.36
N TYR A 162 10.33 1.85 17.37
CA TYR A 162 10.81 0.85 16.42
C TYR A 162 10.30 1.13 15.00
N PHE A 163 9.07 1.63 14.85
CA PHE A 163 8.52 2.05 13.56
C PHE A 163 9.33 3.22 12.97
N PHE A 164 9.75 4.17 13.80
CA PHE A 164 10.55 5.34 13.41
C PHE A 164 12.07 5.14 13.40
N ARG A 165 12.58 3.94 13.70
CA ARG A 165 14.02 3.71 13.75
C ARG A 165 14.69 3.96 12.40
N THR A 166 15.95 4.37 12.42
CA THR A 166 16.84 4.28 11.27
C THR A 166 17.51 2.90 11.29
N GLY A 167 17.56 2.18 10.18
CA GLY A 167 18.08 0.81 10.14
C GLY A 167 18.23 0.24 8.73
N PRO A 168 18.75 -0.99 8.56
CA PRO A 168 19.17 -1.54 7.27
C PRO A 168 18.01 -2.01 6.37
N GLY A 169 16.84 -1.37 6.43
CA GLY A 169 15.68 -1.80 5.64
C GLY A 169 14.85 -0.61 5.16
N PRO A 170 14.41 -0.61 3.88
CA PRO A 170 13.81 0.57 3.25
C PRO A 170 12.54 1.06 3.93
N GLY A 171 11.76 0.18 4.57
CA GLY A 171 10.45 0.59 5.04
C GLY A 171 10.39 1.34 6.39
N TYR A 172 11.47 1.54 7.14
CA TYR A 172 11.30 2.26 8.43
C TYR A 172 10.99 3.74 8.21
N ALA A 173 10.02 4.29 8.96
CA ALA A 173 9.55 5.67 8.77
C ALA A 173 10.65 6.70 9.06
N GLY A 174 11.65 6.35 9.88
CA GLY A 174 12.83 7.18 10.11
C GLY A 174 13.71 7.40 8.86
N LEU A 175 13.51 6.59 7.81
CA LEU A 175 14.21 6.69 6.53
C LEU A 175 13.38 7.43 5.46
N TRP A 176 12.18 7.90 5.77
CA TRP A 176 11.36 8.61 4.80
C TRP A 176 11.84 10.05 4.65
N ARG A 177 12.00 10.52 3.42
CA ARG A 177 12.44 11.89 3.11
C ARG A 177 11.55 12.50 2.04
N LEU A 178 11.24 13.78 2.19
CA LEU A 178 10.56 14.53 1.14
C LEU A 178 11.54 14.83 0.01
N ASP A 179 11.11 14.52 -1.20
CA ASP A 179 11.76 14.97 -2.43
C ASP A 179 10.86 16.02 -3.06
N VAL A 180 11.34 17.27 -3.09
CA VAL A 180 10.50 18.43 -3.40
C VAL A 180 10.96 19.08 -4.70
N GLY A 181 10.07 19.17 -5.68
CA GLY A 181 10.31 19.95 -6.88
C GLY A 181 9.46 19.55 -8.09
N ASP A 182 9.22 20.52 -8.98
CA ASP A 182 8.44 20.31 -10.20
C ASP A 182 9.16 19.48 -11.27
N HIS A 183 10.48 19.34 -11.14
CA HIS A 183 11.32 18.57 -12.05
C HIS A 183 11.35 17.07 -11.74
N ILE A 184 10.68 16.62 -10.67
CA ILE A 184 10.65 15.21 -10.30
C ILE A 184 9.81 14.46 -11.32
N GLU A 185 10.41 13.49 -11.98
CA GLU A 185 9.70 12.56 -12.86
C GLU A 185 8.88 11.58 -12.02
N ILE A 186 7.55 11.65 -12.16
CA ILE A 186 6.61 10.86 -11.36
C ILE A 186 6.02 9.74 -12.22
N ASP A 187 6.85 8.74 -12.47
CA ASP A 187 6.44 7.46 -13.01
C ASP A 187 7.02 6.31 -12.17
N THR A 188 6.39 5.14 -12.29
CA THR A 188 6.73 3.96 -11.50
C THR A 188 8.17 3.51 -11.69
N ASP A 189 8.69 3.52 -12.92
CA ASP A 189 9.98 2.91 -13.25
C ASP A 189 11.13 3.80 -12.80
N SER A 190 11.02 5.11 -13.03
CA SER A 190 12.02 6.09 -12.60
C SER A 190 12.17 6.10 -11.08
N LEU A 191 11.06 6.13 -10.34
CA LEU A 191 11.10 6.17 -8.87
C LEU A 191 11.68 4.88 -8.27
N ARG A 192 11.38 3.71 -8.84
CA ARG A 192 11.99 2.43 -8.42
C ARG A 192 13.47 2.38 -8.72
N SER A 193 13.88 2.83 -9.91
CA SER A 193 15.29 2.85 -10.31
C SER A 193 16.11 3.76 -9.41
N GLN A 194 15.63 4.98 -9.16
CA GLN A 194 16.25 5.91 -8.23
C GLN A 194 16.28 5.37 -6.79
N GLU A 195 15.21 4.69 -6.34
CA GLU A 195 15.22 4.09 -5.01
C GLU A 195 16.23 2.95 -4.90
N ARG A 196 16.34 2.10 -5.92
CA ARG A 196 17.37 1.07 -5.97
C ARG A 196 18.77 1.66 -5.89
N GLU A 197 19.06 2.70 -6.68
CA GLU A 197 20.36 3.39 -6.66
C GLU A 197 20.70 3.93 -5.26
N ARG A 198 19.71 4.51 -4.57
CA ARG A 198 19.85 4.99 -3.19
C ARG A 198 20.24 3.86 -2.22
N PHE A 199 19.53 2.74 -2.27
CA PHE A 199 19.76 1.60 -1.38
C PHE A 199 20.98 0.75 -1.73
N CYS A 200 21.41 0.73 -3.00
CA CYS A 200 22.69 0.12 -3.39
C CYS A 200 23.88 1.04 -3.11
N GLY A 201 23.66 2.35 -2.96
CA GLY A 201 24.67 3.32 -2.56
C GLY A 201 24.77 3.51 -1.04
N CYS A 202 25.27 4.68 -0.62
CA CYS A 202 25.41 5.02 0.79
C CYS A 202 24.15 5.68 1.40
N ASN A 203 23.18 6.08 0.57
CA ASN A 203 22.03 6.91 0.96
C ASN A 203 20.77 6.07 1.18
N HIS A 204 20.65 5.48 2.36
CA HIS A 204 19.55 4.56 2.69
C HIS A 204 18.26 5.30 3.07
N TYR A 205 17.49 5.78 2.09
CA TYR A 205 16.23 6.48 2.36
C TYR A 205 15.14 6.25 1.28
N VAL A 206 13.87 6.38 1.69
CA VAL A 206 12.70 6.35 0.80
C VAL A 206 12.31 7.78 0.44
N ALA A 207 12.33 8.07 -0.87
CA ALA A 207 11.88 9.36 -1.38
C ALA A 207 10.35 9.40 -1.48
N LEU A 208 9.79 10.49 -0.96
CA LEU A 208 8.37 10.82 -0.99
C LEU A 208 8.21 12.06 -1.87
N PRO A 209 7.90 11.89 -3.16
CA PRO A 209 7.88 12.99 -4.11
C PRO A 209 6.66 13.89 -3.85
N ILE A 210 6.90 15.20 -3.74
CA ILE A 210 5.87 16.25 -3.64
C ILE A 210 6.30 17.47 -4.44
N ARG A 211 5.37 18.34 -4.83
CA ARG A 211 5.70 19.62 -5.48
C ARG A 211 5.61 20.80 -4.51
N ASP A 212 4.62 20.77 -3.63
CA ASP A 212 4.36 21.85 -2.67
C ASP A 212 4.33 21.31 -1.23
N THR A 213 5.28 21.76 -0.41
CA THR A 213 5.38 21.40 1.01
C THR A 213 4.23 21.95 1.84
N ASN A 214 3.73 23.15 1.55
CA ASN A 214 2.65 23.77 2.31
C ASN A 214 1.35 23.01 2.08
N ILE A 215 1.01 22.72 0.82
CA ILE A 215 -0.17 21.91 0.48
C ILE A 215 -0.04 20.52 1.12
N PHE A 216 1.13 19.87 0.98
CA PHE A 216 1.37 18.58 1.61
C PHE A 216 1.16 18.59 3.14
N HIS A 217 1.66 19.62 3.85
CA HIS A 217 1.47 19.71 5.29
C HIS A 217 0.01 19.96 5.71
N GLN A 218 -0.75 20.72 4.92
CA GLN A 218 -2.20 20.89 5.11
C GLN A 218 -2.94 19.56 4.91
N GLU A 219 -2.63 18.84 3.84
CA GLU A 219 -3.21 17.53 3.54
C GLU A 219 -2.88 16.48 4.61
N LEU A 220 -1.68 16.54 5.21
CA LEU A 220 -1.33 15.70 6.37
C LEU A 220 -2.29 15.94 7.54
N ASN A 221 -2.60 17.20 7.88
CA ASN A 221 -3.55 17.52 8.96
C ASN A 221 -4.96 17.04 8.62
N SER A 222 -5.44 17.33 7.41
CA SER A 222 -6.75 16.88 6.93
C SER A 222 -6.88 15.36 7.06
N MET A 223 -5.85 14.61 6.66
CA MET A 223 -5.88 13.15 6.74
C MET A 223 -5.88 12.63 8.19
N VAL A 224 -5.17 13.30 9.10
CA VAL A 224 -5.23 12.96 10.54
C VAL A 224 -6.65 13.13 11.07
N GLU A 225 -7.31 14.24 10.73
CA GLU A 225 -8.68 14.52 11.12
C GLU A 225 -9.67 13.51 10.52
N GLU A 226 -9.53 13.20 9.22
CA GLU A 226 -10.35 12.19 8.53
C GLU A 226 -10.23 10.81 9.21
N ILE A 227 -9.01 10.37 9.56
CA ILE A 227 -8.83 9.09 10.27
C ILE A 227 -9.37 9.16 11.69
N ALA A 228 -9.16 10.27 12.41
CA ALA A 228 -9.69 10.44 13.77
C ALA A 228 -11.23 10.40 13.79
N ALA A 229 -11.88 10.86 12.73
CA ALA A 229 -13.33 10.87 12.59
C ALA A 229 -13.94 9.48 12.29
N ILE A 230 -13.15 8.47 11.93
CA ILE A 230 -13.66 7.13 11.63
C ILE A 230 -14.32 6.52 12.87
N PRO A 231 -15.63 6.19 12.82
CA PRO A 231 -16.32 5.58 13.94
C PRO A 231 -15.70 4.23 14.34
N LYS A 232 -15.64 3.98 15.65
CA LYS A 232 -15.19 2.67 16.18
C LYS A 232 -15.97 1.48 15.61
N ALA A 233 -17.24 1.68 15.28
CA ALA A 233 -18.09 0.67 14.66
C ALA A 233 -17.57 0.26 13.26
N ASP A 234 -17.12 1.23 12.47
CA ASP A 234 -16.62 1.00 11.10
C ASP A 234 -15.27 0.27 11.11
N ILE A 235 -14.40 0.59 12.07
CA ILE A 235 -13.16 -0.16 12.32
C ILE A 235 -13.48 -1.63 12.64
N ARG A 236 -14.40 -1.88 13.58
CA ARG A 236 -14.81 -3.24 13.98
C ARG A 236 -15.41 -4.00 12.80
N TRP A 237 -16.29 -3.35 12.03
CA TRP A 237 -16.91 -3.93 10.85
C TRP A 237 -15.86 -4.34 9.82
N SER A 238 -14.89 -3.45 9.54
CA SER A 238 -13.81 -3.71 8.57
C SER A 238 -12.91 -4.87 9.00
N VAL A 239 -12.54 -4.93 10.29
CA VAL A 239 -11.73 -6.02 10.84
C VAL A 239 -12.47 -7.36 10.79
N LYS A 240 -13.77 -7.39 11.10
CA LYS A 240 -14.61 -8.59 10.97
C LYS A 240 -14.72 -9.04 9.50
N LYS A 241 -14.94 -8.09 8.59
CA LYS A 241 -15.00 -8.36 7.14
C LYS A 241 -13.68 -8.88 6.57
N ALA A 242 -12.55 -8.48 7.14
CA ALA A 242 -11.22 -8.96 6.76
C ALA A 242 -10.93 -10.42 7.16
N ARG A 243 -11.84 -11.10 7.88
CA ARG A 243 -11.77 -12.54 8.21
C ARG A 243 -10.57 -12.93 9.11
N PHE A 244 -10.14 -12.05 10.01
CA PHE A 244 -9.24 -12.43 11.09
C PHE A 244 -9.91 -13.43 12.05
N SER A 245 -9.14 -14.26 12.76
CA SER A 245 -9.68 -15.09 13.85
C SER A 245 -10.23 -14.22 14.99
N PHE A 246 -11.09 -14.77 15.85
CA PHE A 246 -11.71 -14.00 16.95
C PHE A 246 -10.67 -13.29 17.85
N PHE A 247 -9.59 -13.98 18.21
CA PHE A 247 -8.51 -13.41 19.01
C PHE A 247 -7.73 -12.33 18.25
N GLU A 248 -7.42 -12.56 16.97
CA GLU A 248 -6.76 -11.56 16.13
C GLU A 248 -7.63 -10.32 15.92
N GLN A 249 -8.94 -10.46 15.72
CA GLN A 249 -9.86 -9.34 15.54
C GLN A 249 -9.79 -8.38 16.73
N SER A 250 -9.86 -8.92 17.95
CA SER A 250 -9.80 -8.11 19.18
C SER A 250 -8.48 -7.35 19.29
N ALA A 251 -7.36 -8.02 18.98
CA ALA A 251 -6.04 -7.40 18.99
C ALA A 251 -5.89 -6.30 17.94
N VAL A 252 -6.35 -6.54 16.69
CA VAL A 252 -6.27 -5.56 15.59
C VAL A 252 -7.17 -4.35 15.84
N ILE A 253 -8.40 -4.57 16.34
CA ILE A 253 -9.32 -3.48 16.69
C ILE A 253 -8.69 -2.58 17.76
N ARG A 254 -8.17 -3.18 18.83
CA ARG A 254 -7.52 -2.45 19.92
C ARG A 254 -6.34 -1.62 19.38
N PHE A 255 -5.46 -2.26 18.61
CA PHE A 255 -4.31 -1.62 17.98
C PHE A 255 -4.71 -0.41 17.12
N LEU A 256 -5.69 -0.57 16.21
CA LEU A 256 -6.13 0.52 15.35
C LEU A 256 -6.73 1.69 16.13
N GLN A 257 -7.50 1.40 17.18
CA GLN A 257 -8.12 2.43 18.02
C GLN A 257 -7.11 3.14 18.93
N GLU A 258 -6.09 2.43 19.42
CA GLU A 258 -4.99 3.04 20.18
C GLU A 258 -4.15 3.94 19.28
N ASN A 259 -3.77 3.47 18.08
CA ASN A 259 -3.03 4.29 17.12
C ASN A 259 -3.84 5.48 16.62
N GLN A 260 -5.15 5.34 16.43
CA GLN A 260 -6.03 6.44 16.03
C GLN A 260 -5.96 7.60 17.04
N LYS A 261 -5.89 7.30 18.35
CA LYS A 261 -5.79 8.32 19.41
C LYS A 261 -4.42 9.02 19.44
N GLN A 262 -3.37 8.32 19.05
CA GLN A 262 -1.99 8.84 19.08
C GLN A 262 -1.56 9.45 17.73
N LEU A 263 -2.38 9.31 16.69
CA LEU A 263 -2.02 9.59 15.31
C LEU A 263 -1.48 11.01 15.10
N SER A 264 -2.10 12.02 15.70
CA SER A 264 -1.62 13.41 15.60
C SER A 264 -0.19 13.54 16.10
N LYS A 265 0.09 13.00 17.30
CA LYS A 265 1.43 13.02 17.90
C LYS A 265 2.44 12.25 17.04
N ASP A 266 2.05 11.10 16.50
CA ASP A 266 2.92 10.28 15.66
C ASP A 266 3.24 10.96 14.31
N VAL A 267 2.29 11.69 13.74
CA VAL A 267 2.50 12.48 12.52
C VAL A 267 3.40 13.68 12.79
N ASP A 268 3.27 14.34 13.94
CA ASP A 268 4.18 15.43 14.32
C ASP A 268 5.61 14.91 14.56
N LEU A 269 5.75 13.71 15.13
CA LEU A 269 7.04 13.03 15.19
C LEU A 269 7.62 12.75 13.80
N LEU A 270 6.81 12.31 12.83
CA LEU A 270 7.27 12.16 11.45
C LEU A 270 7.72 13.50 10.86
N ARG A 271 6.94 14.58 11.04
CA ARG A 271 7.26 15.91 10.49
C ARG A 271 8.65 16.40 10.92
N SER A 272 9.01 16.22 12.18
CA SER A 272 10.35 16.57 12.66
C SER A 272 11.48 15.74 12.02
N ASN A 273 11.15 14.57 11.47
CA ASN A 273 12.08 13.66 10.79
C ASN A 273 12.09 13.80 9.25
N LEU A 274 11.06 14.41 8.66
CA LEU A 274 10.97 14.71 7.23
C LEU A 274 11.85 15.92 6.87
N LYS A 275 13.17 15.76 6.96
CA LYS A 275 14.12 16.74 6.44
C LYS A 275 14.09 16.73 4.92
N SER A 276 14.07 17.91 4.30
CA SER A 276 14.24 18.07 2.85
C SER A 276 15.65 17.68 2.44
N LYS A 277 15.83 17.08 1.26
CA LYS A 277 17.14 16.70 0.70
C LYS A 277 18.13 17.86 0.55
N ASN A 278 17.65 19.11 0.56
CA ASN A 278 18.43 20.33 0.30
C ASN A 278 18.78 21.13 1.58
N GLY A 279 18.73 20.50 2.76
CA GLY A 279 19.04 21.14 4.05
C GLY A 279 20.05 20.34 4.87
#